data_AF-L9KGW3-F1
#
_entry.id   AF-L9KGW3-F1
#
_cell.length_a   1.000
_cell.length_b   1.000
_cell.length_c   1.000
_cell.angle_alpha   90.00
_cell.angle_beta   90.00
_cell.angle_gamma   90.00
#
_symmetry.space_group_name_H-M   'P 1'
#
loop_
_entity.id
_entity.type
_entity.pdbx_description
1 polymer ?
#
loop_
_entity_poly.entity_id
_entity_poly.type
_entity_poly.pdbx_seq_one_letter_code
_entity_poly.pdbx_strand_id
1 'polypeptide(L)'
;MALRLLKLARASAPTRILSAGTRCVGGIHTNAQHELQYGPLAYILGEKTIKKLTEYSKVITVEGNLSTGQGVVLEHSVFLEAAYRQGFIWKQCVEHYHEVKKVTICEYLSPHIVVYIHTPVPEIQSRIQKKGNPHEMKITPAYLQDIENAKKTFLPEMNEKCEVLQYSAKEAEDTEKVVEDMEYLKCNKGPWLKQDDRTFHHLRMLVQNKVEVLNYTSTPMYLPEITTEAHQSDHTFCAFRELWAAGTTLATTPTWTTSGSGLNEQPPCLRQLRPVTEELPACLMAPGSVQL
;
A
#
# COMPACT_ATOMS: atom_id res chain seq x y z
N MET A 1 24.61 -4.48 -94.22
CA MET A 1 26.00 -4.14 -94.58
C MET A 1 26.39 -2.90 -93.80
N ALA A 2 27.55 -2.93 -93.12
CA ALA A 2 28.37 -1.78 -92.67
C ALA A 2 27.70 -0.71 -91.77
N LEU A 3 28.32 -0.08 -90.77
CA LEU A 3 29.69 -0.02 -90.28
C LEU A 3 29.61 0.70 -88.90
N ARG A 4 30.44 0.25 -87.95
CA ARG A 4 31.22 1.03 -86.97
C ARG A 4 30.63 2.32 -86.36
N LEU A 5 30.81 2.46 -85.05
CA LEU A 5 31.86 3.37 -84.51
C LEU A 5 32.21 3.02 -83.05
N LEU A 6 33.49 2.71 -82.86
CA LEU A 6 34.23 2.62 -81.60
C LEU A 6 34.79 4.02 -81.25
N LYS A 7 34.90 4.31 -79.95
CA LYS A 7 35.90 5.14 -79.21
C LYS A 7 35.21 5.66 -77.94
N LEU A 8 35.81 5.82 -76.76
CA LEU A 8 37.16 5.63 -76.23
C LEU A 8 37.03 5.67 -74.69
N ALA A 9 37.99 5.06 -73.99
CA ALA A 9 38.04 4.94 -72.54
C ALA A 9 38.23 6.27 -71.78
N ARG A 10 37.75 6.31 -70.52
CA ARG A 10 38.38 7.05 -69.42
C ARG A 10 38.18 6.30 -68.11
N ALA A 11 39.28 5.92 -67.47
CA ALA A 11 39.32 5.32 -66.15
C ALA A 11 38.98 6.38 -65.07
N SER A 12 38.21 5.98 -64.05
CA SER A 12 38.04 6.70 -62.79
C SER A 12 37.71 5.69 -61.68
N ALA A 13 38.37 5.86 -60.53
CA ALA A 13 38.57 4.91 -59.45
C ALA A 13 37.30 4.46 -58.68
N PRO A 14 37.33 3.32 -57.96
CA PRO A 14 36.24 2.88 -57.10
C PRO A 14 36.18 3.68 -55.80
N THR A 15 35.01 4.23 -55.50
CA THR A 15 34.70 4.90 -54.23
C THR A 15 34.63 3.87 -53.10
N ARG A 16 35.64 3.85 -52.23
CA ARG A 16 35.55 3.23 -50.91
C ARG A 16 34.64 4.11 -50.05
N ILE A 17 33.43 3.62 -49.76
CA ILE A 17 32.60 4.18 -48.70
C ILE A 17 33.25 3.78 -47.38
N LEU A 18 33.83 4.77 -46.69
CA LEU A 18 34.17 4.70 -45.28
C LEU A 18 32.86 4.54 -44.50
N SER A 19 32.60 3.35 -43.97
CA SER A 19 31.61 3.18 -42.91
C SER A 19 32.13 3.94 -41.69
N ALA A 20 31.47 5.07 -41.40
CA ALA A 20 31.67 5.79 -40.17
C ALA A 20 31.42 4.83 -39.00
N GLY A 21 32.43 4.69 -38.14
CA GLY A 21 32.34 3.87 -36.94
C GLY A 21 31.14 4.33 -36.12
N THR A 22 30.12 3.48 -36.06
CA THR A 22 29.07 3.59 -35.05
C THR A 22 29.76 3.42 -33.72
N ARG A 23 29.99 4.54 -33.05
CA ARG A 23 30.44 4.61 -31.67
C ARG A 23 29.50 3.71 -30.89
N CYS A 24 30.02 2.59 -30.38
CA CYS A 24 29.32 1.79 -29.39
C CYS A 24 28.99 2.74 -28.24
N VAL A 25 27.76 3.24 -28.23
CA VAL A 25 27.17 3.84 -27.04
C VAL A 25 27.19 2.70 -26.05
N GLY A 26 28.02 2.84 -25.03
CA GLY A 26 27.96 1.99 -23.85
C GLY A 26 26.54 2.10 -23.34
N GLY A 27 25.71 1.14 -23.73
CA GLY A 27 24.41 0.95 -23.15
C GLY A 27 24.70 0.77 -21.67
N ILE A 28 24.34 1.79 -20.89
CA ILE A 28 24.21 1.63 -19.46
C ILE A 28 23.27 0.45 -19.34
N HIS A 29 23.84 -0.71 -19.01
CA HIS A 29 23.08 -1.81 -18.45
C HIS A 29 22.46 -1.19 -17.20
N THR A 30 21.20 -0.76 -17.30
CA THR A 30 20.33 -0.79 -16.14
C THR A 30 20.09 -2.27 -15.87
N ASN A 31 21.13 -2.92 -15.36
CA ASN A 31 20.98 -4.15 -14.62
C ASN A 31 19.93 -3.82 -13.58
N ALA A 32 18.84 -4.57 -13.56
CA ALA A 32 17.93 -4.55 -12.43
C ALA A 32 18.83 -4.57 -11.19
N GLN A 33 18.77 -3.52 -10.38
CA GLN A 33 19.39 -3.59 -9.06
C GLN A 33 18.66 -4.75 -8.39
N HIS A 34 19.26 -5.93 -8.45
CA HIS A 34 18.88 -7.02 -7.60
C HIS A 34 19.15 -6.46 -6.21
N GLU A 35 18.10 -5.99 -5.55
CA GLU A 35 18.16 -5.56 -4.15
C GLU A 35 18.80 -6.73 -3.42
N LEU A 36 20.08 -6.59 -3.09
CA LEU A 36 20.80 -7.60 -2.34
C LEU A 36 20.09 -7.68 -1.01
N GLN A 37 19.34 -8.77 -0.84
CA GLN A 37 18.65 -9.08 0.39
C GLN A 37 19.66 -9.05 1.53
N TYR A 38 19.39 -8.21 2.53
CA TYR A 38 20.21 -8.17 3.73
C TYR A 38 20.11 -9.54 4.40
N GLY A 39 21.23 -10.02 4.92
CA GLY A 39 21.33 -11.36 5.48
C GLY A 39 22.34 -11.44 6.62
N PRO A 40 22.41 -12.59 7.31
CA PRO A 40 23.32 -12.78 8.43
C PRO A 40 24.79 -12.55 8.07
N LEU A 41 25.19 -12.88 6.84
CA LEU A 41 26.55 -12.64 6.35
C LEU A 41 26.88 -11.15 6.29
N ALA A 42 25.95 -10.29 5.86
CA ALA A 42 26.18 -8.84 5.82
C ALA A 42 26.40 -8.26 7.24
N TYR A 43 25.67 -8.78 8.23
CA TYR A 43 25.87 -8.42 9.63
C TYR A 43 27.24 -8.87 10.17
N ILE A 44 27.66 -10.12 9.88
CA ILE A 44 28.97 -10.65 10.28
C ILE A 44 30.12 -9.88 9.61
N LEU A 45 29.95 -9.49 8.34
CA LEU A 45 30.90 -8.66 7.59
C LEU A 45 30.97 -7.21 8.11
N GLY A 46 30.19 -6.85 9.13
CA GLY A 46 30.32 -5.60 9.87
C GLY A 46 29.30 -4.52 9.52
N GLU A 47 28.26 -4.83 8.73
CA GLU A 47 27.15 -3.91 8.47
C GLU A 47 26.24 -3.82 9.71
N LYS A 48 26.58 -2.89 10.60
CA LYS A 48 25.81 -2.55 11.80
C LYS A 48 24.73 -1.51 11.51
N THR A 49 23.53 -1.74 12.00
CA THR A 49 22.37 -0.85 11.82
C THR A 49 22.49 0.43 12.65
N ILE A 50 23.03 0.37 13.87
CA ILE A 50 23.18 1.55 14.74
C ILE A 50 24.07 2.61 14.10
N LYS A 51 25.08 2.23 13.31
CA LYS A 51 25.93 3.19 12.59
C LYS A 51 25.16 4.06 11.59
N LYS A 52 24.02 3.57 11.09
CA LYS A 52 23.14 4.29 10.16
C LYS A 52 22.02 5.05 10.88
N LEU A 53 21.75 4.73 12.14
CA LEU A 53 20.74 5.39 12.95
C LEU A 53 21.34 6.70 13.51
N THR A 54 20.89 7.82 12.94
CA THR A 54 21.23 9.17 13.40
C THR A 54 20.12 9.74 14.27
N GLU A 55 20.34 10.90 14.87
CA GLU A 55 19.31 11.63 15.65
C GLU A 55 18.03 11.93 14.84
N TYR A 56 18.15 12.04 13.52
CA TYR A 56 17.04 12.27 12.60
C TYR A 56 16.29 11.00 12.18
N SER A 57 16.79 9.82 12.55
CA SER A 57 16.15 8.54 12.22
C SER A 57 14.96 8.24 13.15
N LYS A 58 13.93 9.08 13.11
CA LYS A 58 12.70 8.94 13.89
C LYS A 58 11.61 8.28 13.04
N VAL A 59 10.94 7.27 13.60
CA VAL A 59 9.72 6.68 13.03
C VAL A 59 8.54 7.50 13.51
N ILE A 60 7.85 8.16 12.58
CA ILE A 60 6.74 9.07 12.87
C ILE A 60 5.46 8.50 12.29
N THR A 61 4.39 8.54 13.09
CA THR A 61 3.06 8.15 12.66
C THR A 61 2.15 9.37 12.73
N VAL A 62 1.38 9.60 11.67
CA VAL A 62 0.44 10.72 11.61
C VAL A 62 -0.97 10.15 11.63
N GLU A 63 -1.67 10.44 12.72
CA GLU A 63 -3.04 9.99 12.95
C GLU A 63 -4.00 11.17 12.75
N GLY A 64 -4.78 11.08 11.67
CA GLY A 64 -5.82 12.03 11.30
C GLY A 64 -7.19 11.38 11.19
N ASN A 65 -8.21 12.18 10.87
CA ASN A 65 -9.50 11.65 10.41
C ASN A 65 -9.49 11.52 8.87
N LEU A 66 -10.34 10.65 8.33
CA LEU A 66 -10.43 10.23 6.91
C LEU A 66 -10.44 11.38 5.86
N SER A 67 -10.74 12.61 6.26
CA SER A 67 -10.92 13.75 5.36
C SER A 67 -9.62 14.40 4.85
N THR A 68 -8.43 14.06 5.37
CA THR A 68 -7.19 14.79 5.03
C THR A 68 -6.60 14.42 3.66
N GLY A 69 -7.13 13.40 2.96
CA GLY A 69 -6.76 13.09 1.56
C GLY A 69 -5.32 12.59 1.32
N GLN A 70 -4.44 12.75 2.31
CA GLN A 70 -3.08 12.19 2.38
C GLN A 70 -2.88 11.73 3.82
N GLY A 71 -2.46 10.49 4.02
CA GLY A 71 -2.04 10.01 5.34
C GLY A 71 -2.37 8.56 5.58
N VAL A 72 -1.32 7.75 5.66
CA VAL A 72 -1.33 6.38 6.14
C VAL A 72 -1.83 6.42 7.59
N VAL A 73 -3.11 6.12 7.80
CA VAL A 73 -3.65 5.80 9.12
C VAL A 73 -3.01 4.47 9.52
N LEU A 74 -2.23 4.47 10.60
CA LEU A 74 -1.51 3.27 11.03
C LEU A 74 -2.33 2.45 12.04
N GLU A 75 -3.38 3.05 12.60
CA GLU A 75 -4.15 2.44 13.68
C GLU A 75 -5.60 2.12 13.27
N HIS A 76 -5.78 0.98 12.61
CA HIS A 76 -7.10 0.43 12.26
C HIS A 76 -7.97 0.03 13.48
N SER A 77 -7.40 -0.01 14.68
CA SER A 77 -8.12 -0.48 15.88
C SER A 77 -9.21 0.50 16.34
N VAL A 78 -8.99 1.80 16.15
CA VAL A 78 -9.98 2.86 16.43
C VAL A 78 -11.21 2.73 15.52
N PHE A 79 -10.98 2.40 14.24
CA PHE A 79 -12.07 2.24 13.26
C PHE A 79 -12.90 0.99 13.54
N LEU A 80 -12.25 -0.11 13.92
CA LEU A 80 -12.95 -1.33 14.28
C LEU A 80 -13.88 -1.12 15.49
N GLU A 81 -13.41 -0.41 16.51
CA GLU A 81 -14.21 -0.13 17.71
C GLU A 81 -15.43 0.76 17.38
N ALA A 82 -15.23 1.78 16.55
CA ALA A 82 -16.33 2.62 16.08
C ALA A 82 -17.35 1.84 15.23
N ALA A 83 -16.87 0.94 14.36
CA ALA A 83 -17.73 0.12 13.51
C ALA A 83 -18.53 -0.91 14.33
N TYR A 84 -17.94 -1.45 15.40
CA TYR A 84 -18.63 -2.33 16.35
C TYR A 84 -19.74 -1.58 17.10
N ARG A 85 -19.50 -0.35 17.55
CA ARG A 85 -20.53 0.48 18.23
C ARG A 85 -21.72 0.80 17.34
N GLN A 86 -21.49 1.00 16.04
CA GLN A 86 -22.54 1.19 15.06
C GLN A 86 -23.25 -0.11 14.64
N GLY A 87 -22.76 -1.28 15.10
CA GLY A 87 -23.34 -2.58 14.78
C GLY A 87 -23.03 -3.08 13.36
N PHE A 88 -22.01 -2.54 12.70
CA PHE A 88 -21.59 -3.02 11.38
C PHE A 88 -20.83 -4.34 11.45
N ILE A 89 -20.18 -4.62 12.57
CA ILE A 89 -19.28 -5.77 12.75
C ILE A 89 -19.75 -6.60 13.93
N TRP A 90 -19.67 -7.93 13.78
CA TRP A 90 -20.03 -8.89 14.81
C TRP A 90 -18.96 -8.97 15.88
N LYS A 91 -19.36 -9.26 17.12
CA LYS A 91 -18.42 -9.36 18.26
C LYS A 91 -17.30 -10.39 18.00
N GLN A 92 -17.62 -11.50 17.33
CA GLN A 92 -16.66 -12.55 16.98
C GLN A 92 -15.51 -12.02 16.11
N CYS A 93 -15.82 -11.18 15.11
CA CYS A 93 -14.80 -10.58 14.25
C CYS A 93 -13.90 -9.61 15.04
N VAL A 94 -14.48 -8.89 16.01
CA VAL A 94 -13.71 -7.99 16.88
C VAL A 94 -12.75 -8.78 17.78
N GLU A 95 -13.21 -9.90 18.34
CA GLU A 95 -12.38 -10.78 19.16
C GLU A 95 -11.21 -11.36 18.36
N HIS A 96 -11.50 -11.89 17.17
CA HIS A 96 -10.48 -12.37 16.23
C HIS A 96 -9.43 -11.30 15.89
N TYR A 97 -9.87 -10.07 15.61
CA TYR A 97 -8.94 -8.97 15.37
C TYR A 97 -8.01 -8.70 16.56
N HIS A 98 -8.53 -8.74 17.79
CA HIS A 98 -7.72 -8.55 18.98
C HIS A 98 -6.72 -9.69 19.21
N GLU A 99 -7.04 -10.92 18.83
CA GLU A 99 -6.09 -12.04 18.87
C GLU A 99 -4.93 -11.82 17.91
N VAL A 100 -5.24 -11.49 16.64
CA VAL A 100 -4.22 -11.19 15.63
C VAL A 100 -3.39 -9.97 16.06
N LYS A 101 -4.02 -8.93 16.59
CA LYS A 101 -3.34 -7.72 17.11
C LYS A 101 -2.34 -8.06 18.21
N LYS A 102 -2.69 -8.95 19.14
CA LYS A 102 -1.80 -9.36 20.24
C LYS A 102 -0.55 -10.07 19.73
N VAL A 103 -0.69 -10.94 18.73
CA VAL A 103 0.46 -11.70 18.19
C VAL A 103 1.35 -10.81 17.33
N THR A 104 0.74 -10.04 16.43
CA THR A 104 1.47 -9.23 15.43
C THR A 104 2.19 -8.02 16.04
N ILE A 105 1.54 -7.24 16.91
CA ILE A 105 2.12 -5.98 17.41
C ILE A 105 3.33 -6.23 18.32
N CYS A 106 3.39 -7.36 19.02
CA CYS A 106 4.48 -7.65 19.96
C CYS A 106 5.84 -7.87 19.29
N GLU A 107 5.87 -8.17 17.98
CA GLU A 107 7.11 -8.36 17.24
C GLU A 107 7.74 -7.03 16.81
N TYR A 108 6.96 -5.95 16.79
CA TYR A 108 7.38 -4.64 16.30
C TYR A 108 7.57 -3.64 17.44
N LEU A 109 8.45 -2.67 17.19
CA LEU A 109 8.63 -1.54 18.09
C LEU A 109 7.54 -0.50 17.80
N SER A 110 7.02 0.10 18.85
CA SER A 110 6.13 1.26 18.75
C SER A 110 6.85 2.42 18.07
N PRO A 111 6.16 3.37 17.43
CA PRO A 111 6.82 4.53 16.83
C PRO A 111 7.50 5.44 17.86
N HIS A 112 8.29 6.42 17.40
CA HIS A 112 8.91 7.40 18.30
C HIS A 112 7.93 8.53 18.60
N ILE A 113 7.31 9.08 17.55
CA ILE A 113 6.42 10.23 17.60
C ILE A 113 5.09 9.85 16.95
N VAL A 114 4.00 10.14 17.64
CA VAL A 114 2.63 10.05 17.13
C VAL A 114 2.08 11.47 17.02
N VAL A 115 1.80 11.90 15.80
CA VAL A 115 1.22 13.21 15.50
C VAL A 115 -0.28 13.05 15.36
N TYR A 116 -1.05 13.59 16.30
CA TYR A 116 -2.50 13.55 16.32
C TYR A 116 -3.09 14.89 15.85
N ILE A 117 -3.87 14.86 14.78
CA ILE A 117 -4.57 16.03 14.25
C ILE A 117 -6.03 16.01 14.74
N HIS A 118 -6.34 16.90 15.67
CA HIS A 118 -7.70 17.12 16.15
C HIS A 118 -8.50 17.97 15.16
N THR A 119 -9.54 17.36 14.59
CA THR A 119 -10.55 18.04 13.78
C THR A 119 -11.92 17.70 14.35
N PRO A 120 -12.76 18.71 14.69
CA PRO A 120 -14.08 18.46 15.24
C PRO A 120 -15.03 17.84 14.19
N VAL A 121 -15.91 16.93 14.62
CA VAL A 121 -16.88 16.23 13.75
C VAL A 121 -17.66 17.14 12.78
N PRO A 122 -18.25 18.29 13.19
CA PRO A 122 -18.98 19.15 12.24
C PRO A 122 -18.09 19.69 11.11
N GLU A 123 -16.82 19.97 11.42
CA GLU A 123 -15.86 20.43 10.42
C GLU A 123 -15.53 19.30 9.44
N ILE A 124 -15.33 18.07 9.93
CA ILE A 124 -15.11 16.89 9.08
C ILE A 124 -16.27 16.69 8.11
N GLN A 125 -17.51 16.82 8.57
CA GLN A 125 -18.69 16.67 7.71
C GLN A 125 -18.72 17.72 6.60
N SER A 126 -18.42 18.97 6.94
CA SER A 126 -18.33 20.04 5.95
C SER A 126 -17.22 19.78 4.92
N ARG A 127 -16.08 19.20 5.33
CA ARG A 127 -14.98 18.81 4.45
C ARG A 127 -15.37 17.64 3.54
N ILE A 128 -16.08 16.64 4.06
CA ILE A 128 -16.60 15.50 3.26
C ILE A 128 -17.61 16.00 2.21
N GLN A 129 -18.50 16.92 2.58
CA GLN A 129 -19.45 17.52 1.66
C GLN A 129 -18.75 18.31 0.54
N LYS A 130 -17.71 19.09 0.88
CA LYS A 130 -16.90 19.82 -0.10
C LYS A 130 -16.14 18.89 -1.06
N LYS A 131 -15.72 17.71 -0.60
CA LYS A 131 -15.00 16.73 -1.41
C LYS A 131 -15.87 16.08 -2.49
N GLY A 132 -17.18 16.00 -2.30
CA GLY A 132 -18.12 15.64 -3.37
C GLY A 132 -18.22 14.15 -3.72
N ASN A 133 -17.58 13.24 -2.97
CA ASN A 133 -17.65 11.80 -3.27
C ASN A 133 -18.98 11.20 -2.77
N PRO A 134 -19.83 10.62 -3.65
CA PRO A 134 -21.15 10.11 -3.29
C PRO A 134 -21.12 8.94 -2.28
N HIS A 135 -20.03 8.16 -2.24
CA HIS A 135 -19.89 7.05 -1.29
C HIS A 135 -19.49 7.54 0.10
N GLU A 136 -18.63 8.57 0.19
CA GLU A 136 -18.17 9.14 1.46
C GLU A 136 -19.24 10.02 2.12
N MET A 137 -20.13 10.63 1.34
CA MET A 137 -21.24 11.44 1.87
C MET A 137 -22.25 10.63 2.69
N LYS A 138 -22.27 9.30 2.55
CA LYS A 138 -23.18 8.41 3.29
C LYS A 138 -22.72 8.14 4.73
N ILE A 139 -21.57 8.68 5.15
CA ILE A 139 -21.02 8.46 6.48
C ILE A 139 -21.86 9.17 7.54
N THR A 140 -22.32 8.41 8.54
CA THR A 140 -23.15 8.92 9.64
C THR A 140 -22.34 9.81 10.61
N PRO A 141 -22.88 10.96 11.09
CA PRO A 141 -22.25 11.76 12.14
C PRO A 141 -21.88 10.97 13.38
N ALA A 142 -22.77 10.06 13.80
CA ALA A 142 -22.60 9.25 15.00
C ALA A 142 -21.34 8.38 14.90
N TYR A 143 -21.06 7.81 13.72
CA TYR A 143 -19.86 7.02 13.49
C TYR A 143 -18.57 7.85 13.66
N LEU A 144 -18.57 9.09 13.17
CA LEU A 144 -17.43 10.00 13.35
C LEU A 144 -17.21 10.38 14.83
N GLN A 145 -18.30 10.54 15.59
CA GLN A 145 -18.22 10.76 17.04
C GLN A 145 -17.69 9.52 17.77
N ASP A 146 -18.07 8.32 17.35
CA ASP A 146 -17.55 7.08 17.93
C ASP A 146 -16.06 6.91 17.67
N ILE A 147 -15.57 7.29 16.48
CA ILE A 147 -14.13 7.34 16.18
C ILE A 147 -13.43 8.30 17.14
N GLU A 148 -13.96 9.51 17.34
CA GLU A 148 -13.37 10.47 18.26
C GLU A 148 -13.37 9.96 19.71
N ASN A 149 -14.42 9.24 20.12
CA ASN A 149 -14.50 8.63 21.44
C ASN A 149 -13.50 7.47 21.60
N ALA A 150 -13.33 6.63 20.60
CA ALA A 150 -12.32 5.55 20.61
C ALA A 150 -10.89 6.12 20.67
N LYS A 151 -10.64 7.25 20.00
CA LYS A 151 -9.34 7.95 20.06
C LYS A 151 -8.98 8.42 21.47
N LYS A 152 -9.96 8.78 22.31
CA LYS A 152 -9.71 9.16 23.71
C LYS A 152 -9.11 8.00 24.53
N THR A 153 -9.42 6.76 24.20
CA THR A 153 -8.84 5.57 24.83
C THR A 153 -7.43 5.26 24.31
N PHE A 154 -7.22 5.50 23.02
CA PHE A 154 -5.97 5.22 22.32
C PHE A 154 -4.81 6.16 22.72
N LEU A 155 -5.08 7.46 22.84
CA LEU A 155 -4.05 8.47 23.12
C LEU A 155 -3.29 8.22 24.44
N PRO A 156 -3.95 7.84 25.56
CA PRO A 156 -3.26 7.43 26.78
C PRO A 156 -2.32 6.23 26.57
N GLU A 157 -2.78 5.18 25.89
CA GLU A 157 -1.95 3.98 25.63
C GLU A 157 -0.68 4.33 24.86
N MET A 158 -0.81 5.23 23.87
CA MET A 158 0.33 5.69 23.09
C MET A 158 1.23 6.65 23.85
N ASN A 159 0.70 7.47 24.76
CA ASN A 159 1.50 8.39 25.53
C ASN A 159 2.41 7.69 26.56
N GLU A 160 2.07 6.45 26.95
CA GLU A 160 2.94 5.60 27.78
C GLU A 160 4.17 5.11 27.00
N LYS A 161 3.97 4.73 25.72
CA LYS A 161 4.98 4.08 24.88
C LYS A 161 5.78 5.08 24.03
N CYS A 162 5.14 6.16 23.58
CA CYS A 162 5.61 7.08 22.55
C CYS A 162 5.40 8.53 22.97
N GLU A 163 5.98 9.47 22.22
CA GLU A 163 5.72 10.90 22.37
C GLU A 163 4.56 11.30 21.45
N VAL A 164 3.53 11.92 22.04
CA VAL A 164 2.32 12.31 21.32
C VAL A 164 2.30 13.81 21.15
N LEU A 165 2.20 14.27 19.91
CA LEU A 165 1.97 15.68 19.55
C LEU A 165 0.52 15.86 19.15
N GLN A 166 -0.16 16.85 19.72
CA GLN A 166 -1.55 17.15 19.40
C GLN A 166 -1.64 18.50 18.70
N TYR A 167 -2.18 18.51 17.48
CA TYR A 167 -2.39 19.73 16.70
C TYR A 167 -3.87 19.93 16.40
N SER A 168 -4.30 21.18 16.31
CA SER A 168 -5.59 21.51 15.70
C SER A 168 -5.48 21.51 14.17
N ALA A 169 -6.63 21.40 13.49
CA ALA A 169 -6.67 21.35 12.03
C ALA A 169 -6.04 22.57 11.33
N LYS A 170 -5.98 23.74 11.98
CA LYS A 170 -5.34 24.95 11.45
C LYS A 170 -3.83 24.93 11.66
N GLU A 171 -3.39 24.47 12.82
CA GLU A 171 -1.96 24.37 13.14
C GLU A 171 -1.27 23.29 12.31
N ALA A 172 -2.00 22.24 11.95
CA ALA A 172 -1.49 21.17 11.09
C ALA A 172 -1.24 21.63 9.64
N GLU A 173 -1.79 22.77 9.19
CA GLU A 173 -1.47 23.34 7.88
C GLU A 173 -0.07 23.97 7.87
N ASP A 174 0.40 24.44 9.03
CA ASP A 174 1.71 25.04 9.19
C ASP A 174 2.79 23.96 9.35
N THR A 175 3.45 23.63 8.25
CA THR A 175 4.49 22.59 8.22
C THR A 175 5.74 23.03 9.01
N GLU A 176 6.07 24.33 9.02
CA GLU A 176 7.26 24.84 9.70
C GLU A 176 7.13 24.61 11.21
N LYS A 177 5.98 24.98 11.78
CA LYS A 177 5.67 24.74 13.19
C LYS A 177 5.77 23.25 13.56
N VAL A 178 5.21 22.36 12.75
CA VAL A 178 5.23 20.91 13.02
C VAL A 178 6.66 20.37 13.01
N VAL A 179 7.49 20.80 12.06
CA VAL A 179 8.89 20.38 11.97
C VAL A 179 9.70 20.92 13.15
N GLU A 180 9.50 22.19 13.54
CA GLU A 180 10.14 22.77 14.72
C GLU A 180 9.82 21.97 15.98
N ASP A 181 8.53 21.72 16.25
CA ASP A 181 8.09 20.94 17.42
C ASP A 181 8.70 19.52 17.42
N MET A 182 8.87 18.91 16.24
CA MET A 182 9.50 17.59 16.08
C MET A 182 11.02 17.58 16.34
N GLU A 183 11.71 18.66 16.01
CA GLU A 183 13.15 18.84 16.28
C GLU A 183 13.39 19.09 17.77
N TYR A 184 12.56 19.91 18.42
CA TYR A 184 12.69 20.18 19.86
C TYR A 184 12.36 18.98 20.75
N LEU A 185 11.56 18.03 20.26
CA LEU A 185 11.19 16.82 21.00
C LEU A 185 12.37 15.87 21.23
N LYS A 186 12.64 15.60 22.50
CA LYS A 186 13.62 14.62 22.96
C LYS A 186 12.94 13.29 23.28
N CYS A 187 13.01 12.36 22.32
CA CYS A 187 12.48 10.99 22.38
C CYS A 187 13.10 10.16 23.51
N ASN A 188 12.60 10.32 24.73
CA ASN A 188 13.09 9.58 25.91
C ASN A 188 12.20 8.38 26.28
N LYS A 189 11.02 8.30 25.68
CA LYS A 189 10.04 7.24 25.93
C LYS A 189 10.26 6.03 25.03
N GLY A 190 9.75 4.89 25.49
CA GLY A 190 9.62 3.68 24.68
C GLY A 190 10.82 2.73 24.72
N PRO A 191 10.71 1.59 24.04
CA PRO A 191 11.71 0.53 24.06
C PRO A 191 12.95 0.83 23.19
N TRP A 192 12.95 1.91 22.40
CA TRP A 192 14.01 2.27 21.45
C TRP A 192 15.39 2.41 22.09
N LEU A 193 15.47 3.02 23.27
CA LEU A 193 16.73 3.24 23.97
C LEU A 193 17.39 1.96 24.46
N LYS A 194 16.62 0.87 24.60
CA LYS A 194 17.10 -0.43 25.12
C LYS A 194 17.56 -1.37 24.00
N GLN A 195 17.51 -0.96 22.74
CA GLN A 195 17.77 -1.83 21.60
C GLN A 195 19.26 -1.93 21.26
N ASP A 196 19.72 -3.16 21.05
CA ASP A 196 21.08 -3.46 20.59
C ASP A 196 21.14 -3.64 19.06
N ASP A 197 22.35 -3.58 18.49
CA ASP A 197 22.64 -3.90 17.07
C ASP A 197 22.03 -5.26 16.67
N ARG A 198 22.05 -6.24 17.58
CA ARG A 198 21.49 -7.58 17.38
C ARG A 198 19.98 -7.56 17.23
N THR A 199 19.28 -6.80 18.07
CA THR A 199 17.81 -6.73 18.02
C THR A 199 17.35 -6.06 16.73
N PHE A 200 18.02 -4.98 16.32
CA PHE A 200 17.76 -4.34 15.04
C PHE A 200 18.09 -5.23 13.84
N HIS A 201 19.13 -6.07 13.93
CA HIS A 201 19.42 -7.06 12.90
C HIS A 201 18.25 -8.04 12.72
N HIS A 202 17.73 -8.62 13.81
CA HIS A 202 16.59 -9.54 13.74
C HIS A 202 15.33 -8.85 13.21
N LEU A 203 15.03 -7.64 13.68
CA LEU A 203 13.90 -6.85 13.19
C LEU A 203 14.00 -6.60 11.68
N ARG A 204 15.20 -6.26 11.18
CA ARG A 204 15.43 -6.04 9.74
C ARG A 204 15.26 -7.32 8.93
N MET A 205 15.73 -8.46 9.43
CA MET A 205 15.51 -9.76 8.79
C MET A 205 14.02 -10.09 8.68
N LEU A 206 13.26 -9.88 9.76
CA LEU A 206 11.82 -10.12 9.82
C LEU A 206 11.06 -9.23 8.84
N VAL A 207 11.29 -7.91 8.87
CA VAL A 207 10.57 -6.94 8.01
C VAL A 207 10.87 -7.16 6.52
N GLN A 208 12.06 -7.67 6.17
CA GLN A 208 12.41 -7.96 4.78
C GLN A 208 11.59 -9.14 4.23
N ASN A 209 11.26 -10.13 5.06
CA ASN A 209 10.50 -11.30 4.65
C ASN A 209 8.99 -11.07 4.78
N LYS A 210 8.38 -10.55 3.71
CA LYS A 210 6.93 -10.22 3.69
C LYS A 210 6.03 -11.41 4.00
N VAL A 211 6.42 -12.63 3.63
CA VAL A 211 5.62 -13.84 3.89
C VAL A 211 5.60 -14.17 5.38
N GLU A 212 6.75 -14.03 6.04
CA GLU A 212 6.88 -14.24 7.49
C GLU A 212 6.10 -13.21 8.29
N VAL A 213 6.16 -11.93 7.89
CA VAL A 213 5.32 -10.86 8.46
C VAL A 213 3.83 -11.20 8.36
N LEU A 214 3.39 -11.72 7.21
CA LEU A 214 1.99 -12.05 6.96
C LEU A 214 1.54 -13.37 7.62
N ASN A 215 2.46 -14.21 8.09
CA ASN A 215 2.15 -15.53 8.62
C ASN A 215 1.15 -15.48 9.79
N TYR A 216 1.26 -14.45 10.64
CA TYR A 216 0.37 -14.26 11.80
C TYR A 216 -0.99 -13.68 11.44
N THR A 217 -1.15 -13.13 10.24
CA THR A 217 -2.43 -12.57 9.78
C THR A 217 -3.40 -13.68 9.35
N SER A 218 -2.88 -14.80 8.84
CA SER A 218 -3.67 -15.97 8.42
C SER A 218 -3.90 -16.95 9.58
N THR A 219 -4.62 -16.51 10.61
CA THR A 219 -4.98 -17.38 11.74
C THR A 219 -6.11 -18.35 11.35
N PRO A 220 -6.02 -19.66 11.67
CA PRO A 220 -7.01 -20.66 11.26
C PRO A 220 -8.29 -20.62 12.14
N MET A 221 -8.97 -19.48 12.14
CA MET A 221 -10.29 -19.31 12.75
C MET A 221 -11.34 -19.20 11.65
N TYR A 222 -12.40 -19.99 11.75
CA TYR A 222 -13.48 -19.96 10.77
C TYR A 222 -14.55 -18.93 11.13
N LEU A 223 -14.59 -17.83 10.38
CA LEU A 223 -15.56 -16.74 10.50
C LEU A 223 -16.18 -16.45 9.12
N PRO A 224 -17.52 -16.36 9.03
CA PRO A 224 -18.22 -16.30 7.73
C PRO A 224 -17.85 -15.06 6.89
N GLU A 225 -17.43 -13.96 7.52
CA GLU A 225 -17.05 -12.72 6.82
C GLU A 225 -15.67 -12.79 6.15
N ILE A 226 -14.76 -13.62 6.66
CA ILE A 226 -13.37 -13.71 6.19
C ILE A 226 -13.06 -15.03 5.49
N THR A 227 -13.74 -16.12 5.85
CA THR A 227 -13.44 -17.43 5.27
C THR A 227 -14.04 -17.57 3.89
N THR A 228 -13.17 -17.71 2.91
CA THR A 228 -13.56 -18.03 1.54
C THR A 228 -13.67 -19.53 1.35
N GLU A 229 -14.60 -19.94 0.49
CA GLU A 229 -14.74 -21.34 0.10
C GLU A 229 -13.50 -21.81 -0.67
N ALA A 230 -13.12 -23.08 -0.51
CA ALA A 230 -11.97 -23.68 -1.18
C ALA A 230 -12.06 -23.59 -2.71
N HIS A 231 -13.24 -23.85 -3.29
CA HIS A 231 -13.44 -23.81 -4.74
C HIS A 231 -13.28 -22.39 -5.30
N GLN A 232 -13.84 -21.38 -4.63
CA GLN A 232 -13.68 -19.98 -5.02
C GLN A 232 -12.22 -19.52 -4.89
N SER A 233 -11.53 -20.00 -3.85
CA SER A 233 -10.12 -19.68 -3.61
C SER A 233 -9.23 -20.28 -4.70
N ASP A 234 -9.45 -21.53 -5.10
CA ASP A 234 -8.69 -22.19 -6.17
C ASP A 234 -8.91 -21.51 -7.53
N HIS A 235 -10.16 -21.14 -7.85
CA HIS A 235 -10.46 -20.39 -9.07
C HIS A 235 -9.73 -19.03 -9.09
N THR A 236 -9.80 -18.28 -7.99
CA THR A 236 -9.12 -16.98 -7.86
C THR A 236 -7.61 -17.12 -7.94
N PHE A 237 -7.05 -18.17 -7.32
CA PHE A 237 -5.62 -18.46 -7.36
C PHE A 237 -5.14 -18.81 -8.78
N CYS A 238 -5.89 -19.65 -9.50
CA CYS A 238 -5.58 -19.96 -10.90
C CYS A 238 -5.63 -18.72 -11.79
N ALA A 239 -6.66 -17.89 -11.66
CA ALA A 239 -6.78 -16.63 -12.41
C ALA A 239 -5.62 -15.66 -12.11
N PHE A 240 -5.24 -15.53 -10.83
CA PHE A 240 -4.08 -14.74 -10.43
C PHE A 240 -2.78 -15.27 -11.06
N ARG A 241 -2.59 -16.59 -11.08
CA ARG A 241 -1.41 -17.23 -11.68
C ARG A 241 -1.33 -16.99 -13.19
N GLU A 242 -2.46 -16.99 -13.88
CA GLU A 242 -2.53 -16.67 -15.32
C GLU A 242 -2.13 -15.22 -15.59
N LEU A 243 -2.65 -14.27 -14.80
CA LEU A 243 -2.25 -12.86 -14.89
C LEU A 243 -0.76 -12.65 -14.60
N TRP A 244 -0.22 -13.36 -13.60
CA TRP A 244 1.20 -13.31 -13.28
C TRP A 244 2.08 -13.82 -14.43
N ALA A 245 1.69 -14.94 -15.04
CA ALA A 245 2.38 -15.50 -16.21
C ALA A 245 2.32 -14.54 -17.41
N ALA A 246 1.18 -13.87 -17.64
CA ALA A 246 1.01 -12.89 -18.72
C ALA A 246 1.72 -11.55 -18.45
N GLY A 247 1.81 -11.10 -17.20
CA GLY A 247 2.52 -9.88 -16.82
C GLY A 247 4.03 -9.99 -17.02
N THR A 248 4.58 -11.21 -17.00
CA THR A 248 6.00 -11.46 -17.25
C THR A 248 6.36 -11.37 -18.74
N THR A 249 5.40 -11.47 -19.65
CA THR A 249 5.62 -11.40 -21.11
C THR A 249 5.39 -10.00 -21.72
N LEU A 250 4.76 -9.08 -20.99
CA LEU A 250 4.42 -7.72 -21.46
C LEU A 250 5.46 -6.63 -21.15
N ALA A 251 6.74 -6.99 -20.95
CA ALA A 251 7.86 -6.03 -21.01
C ALA A 251 8.17 -5.52 -22.44
N THR A 252 7.22 -5.69 -23.38
CA THR A 252 7.24 -5.08 -24.70
C THR A 252 5.93 -4.32 -24.87
N THR A 253 6.02 -3.00 -24.93
CA THR A 253 4.91 -2.05 -25.04
C THR A 253 3.90 -2.43 -26.13
N PRO A 254 2.59 -2.46 -25.87
CA PRO A 254 1.61 -2.44 -26.94
C PRO A 254 1.25 -0.99 -27.28
N THR A 255 1.61 -0.57 -28.49
CA THR A 255 0.99 0.58 -29.16
C THR A 255 -0.46 0.23 -29.49
N TRP A 256 -1.40 0.98 -28.92
CA TRP A 256 -2.81 0.88 -29.32
C TRP A 256 -2.99 1.53 -30.70
N THR A 257 -3.02 0.70 -31.76
CA THR A 257 -3.54 1.11 -33.07
C THR A 257 -4.96 0.60 -33.23
N THR A 258 -5.89 1.56 -33.28
CA THR A 258 -7.29 1.33 -33.62
C THR A 258 -7.41 1.05 -35.11
N SER A 259 -7.71 -0.20 -35.50
CA SER A 259 -8.27 -0.50 -36.82
C SER A 259 -9.16 -1.72 -36.73
N GLY A 260 -10.45 -1.53 -36.99
CA GLY A 260 -11.44 -2.59 -36.99
C GLY A 260 -11.35 -3.46 -38.24
N SER A 261 -11.54 -4.77 -38.06
CA SER A 261 -12.40 -5.63 -38.88
C SER A 261 -12.12 -7.10 -38.55
N GLY A 262 -13.15 -7.83 -38.10
CA GLY A 262 -13.41 -9.22 -38.45
C GLY A 262 -12.54 -10.35 -37.86
N LEU A 263 -13.25 -11.32 -37.28
CA LEU A 263 -12.91 -12.74 -37.15
C LEU A 263 -12.03 -13.18 -35.96
N ASN A 264 -12.72 -13.36 -34.82
CA ASN A 264 -12.86 -14.64 -34.13
C ASN A 264 -11.59 -15.52 -33.98
N GLU A 265 -10.74 -15.21 -33.01
CA GLU A 265 -10.05 -16.21 -32.17
C GLU A 265 -9.87 -15.65 -30.75
N GLN A 266 -10.60 -16.19 -29.78
CA GLN A 266 -10.42 -15.94 -28.34
C GLN A 266 -9.83 -17.21 -27.69
N PRO A 267 -8.85 -17.09 -26.77
CA PRO A 267 -8.32 -18.25 -26.05
C PRO A 267 -9.38 -18.87 -25.12
N PRO A 268 -9.29 -20.19 -24.81
CA PRO A 268 -10.44 -20.98 -24.37
C PRO A 268 -10.97 -20.67 -22.96
N CYS A 269 -10.28 -19.86 -22.16
CA CYS A 269 -10.57 -19.70 -20.73
C CYS A 269 -11.47 -18.49 -20.39
N LEU A 270 -11.79 -17.61 -21.35
CA LEU A 270 -12.58 -16.38 -21.08
C LEU A 270 -14.08 -16.50 -21.39
N ARG A 271 -14.63 -17.72 -21.48
CA ARG A 271 -16.03 -17.94 -21.91
C ARG A 271 -17.07 -18.00 -20.79
N GLN A 272 -16.70 -17.73 -19.53
CA GLN A 272 -17.63 -17.87 -18.39
C GLN A 272 -17.78 -16.63 -17.51
N LEU A 273 -17.34 -15.45 -17.94
CA LEU A 273 -17.81 -14.21 -17.34
C LEU A 273 -19.04 -13.73 -18.13
N ARG A 274 -20.23 -14.20 -17.74
CA ARG A 274 -21.44 -13.40 -18.01
C ARG A 274 -21.37 -12.17 -17.11
N PRO A 275 -21.73 -10.97 -17.57
CA PRO A 275 -21.98 -9.86 -16.67
C PRO A 275 -23.15 -10.27 -15.76
N VAL A 276 -22.89 -10.42 -14.47
CA VAL A 276 -23.95 -10.36 -13.47
C VAL A 276 -24.43 -8.92 -13.48
N THR A 277 -25.52 -8.66 -14.20
CA THR A 277 -26.36 -7.50 -13.89
C THR A 277 -26.85 -7.71 -12.46
N GLU A 278 -26.30 -6.93 -11.53
CA GLU A 278 -26.80 -6.81 -10.17
C GLU A 278 -28.24 -6.29 -10.22
N GLU A 279 -29.21 -7.20 -10.21
CA GLU A 279 -30.46 -6.93 -9.52
C GLU A 279 -30.22 -7.18 -8.03
N LEU A 280 -30.15 -6.09 -7.27
CA LEU A 280 -30.20 -6.09 -5.81
C LEU A 280 -31.45 -6.85 -5.33
N PRO A 281 -31.35 -7.90 -4.50
CA PRO A 281 -32.52 -8.38 -3.78
C PRO A 281 -32.83 -7.38 -2.65
N ALA A 282 -33.95 -6.69 -2.81
CA ALA A 282 -34.63 -5.99 -1.73
C ALA A 282 -34.99 -7.00 -0.63
N CYS A 283 -34.28 -6.97 0.50
CA CYS A 283 -34.67 -7.67 1.72
C CYS A 283 -35.08 -6.66 2.80
N LEU A 284 -36.41 -6.61 2.98
CA LEU A 284 -37.17 -6.30 4.20
C LEU A 284 -36.95 -4.94 4.88
N MET A 285 -37.75 -3.96 4.45
CA MET A 285 -38.46 -3.04 5.35
C MET A 285 -39.91 -3.50 5.42
N ALA A 286 -40.36 -4.04 6.56
CA ALA A 286 -41.77 -4.12 6.91
C ALA A 286 -41.93 -3.90 8.44
N PRO A 287 -42.87 -3.05 8.87
CA PRO A 287 -43.03 -2.65 10.26
C PRO A 287 -43.81 -3.69 11.06
N GLY A 288 -43.22 -4.18 12.15
CA GLY A 288 -43.93 -4.95 13.16
C GLY A 288 -44.63 -4.02 14.15
N SER A 289 -45.88 -3.67 13.86
CA SER A 289 -46.84 -3.19 14.87
C SER A 289 -47.24 -4.37 15.76
N VAL A 290 -46.89 -4.31 17.04
CA VAL A 290 -47.49 -5.14 18.10
C VAL A 290 -48.13 -4.20 19.11
N GLN A 291 -49.46 -4.16 19.09
CA GLN A 291 -50.32 -3.66 20.16
C GLN A 291 -51.11 -4.85 20.69
N LEU A 292 -51.19 -4.88 22.04
CA LEU A 292 -51.79 -5.87 22.95
C LEU A 292 -50.87 -7.01 23.39
#